data_AF-A0A124X7L4-F1
#
_entry.id   AF-A0A124X7L4-F1
#
_cell.length_a   1.000
_cell.length_b   1.000
_cell.length_c   1.000
_cell.angle_alpha   90.00
_cell.angle_beta   90.00
_cell.angle_gamma   90.00
#
_symmetry.space_group_name_H-M   'P 1'
#
loop_
_entity.id
_entity.type
_entity.pdbx_description
1 polymer ?
#
loop_
_entity_poly.entity_id
_entity_poly.type
_entity_poly.pdbx_seq_one_letter_code
_entity_poly.pdbx_strand_id
1 'polypeptide(L)'
;MKTDPEAHQRMTERRRAGHEKKQAAAVNEKGLLMVHTGNGKGKSTAAFGMAVRVLGHGMRLGVVQFIKGALHTSERDFLGAVAHCDFVTMGDGYTWNTQNRDADIATARKGWDEARRMIESGDYQMVILDELNTVLKYEYLPLDEVLATLAARPASLHVVVTGRHAPDALIDAADLVTEMRLVKHPYKEQGVKAQRGVEF
;
A
#
# COMPACT_ATOMS: atom_id res chain seq x y z
N MET A 1 -9.31 -41.48 1.13
CA MET A 1 -8.60 -40.71 2.17
C MET A 1 -9.31 -39.40 2.59
N LYS A 2 -10.22 -38.82 1.77
CA LYS A 2 -11.05 -37.64 2.14
C LYS A 2 -12.48 -37.97 2.63
N THR A 3 -12.77 -39.21 3.02
CA THR A 3 -14.14 -39.69 3.26
C THR A 3 -14.34 -40.43 4.59
N ASP A 4 -13.30 -40.53 5.43
CA ASP A 4 -13.43 -41.04 6.80
C ASP A 4 -13.71 -39.87 7.76
N PRO A 5 -14.90 -39.80 8.39
CA PRO A 5 -15.27 -38.74 9.32
C PRO A 5 -14.31 -38.63 10.51
N GLU A 6 -13.76 -39.74 11.00
CA GLU A 6 -12.86 -39.70 12.16
C GLU A 6 -11.47 -39.17 11.78
N ALA A 7 -10.94 -39.58 10.62
CA ALA A 7 -9.70 -39.01 10.10
C ALA A 7 -9.84 -37.51 9.82
N HIS A 8 -11.00 -37.06 9.34
CA HIS A 8 -11.31 -35.64 9.16
C HIS A 8 -11.35 -34.89 10.50
N GLN A 9 -12.00 -35.47 11.52
CA GLN A 9 -12.07 -34.88 12.85
C GLN A 9 -10.69 -34.74 13.49
N ARG A 10 -9.88 -35.81 13.50
CA ARG A 10 -8.50 -35.79 14.02
C ARG A 10 -7.63 -34.75 13.30
N MET A 11 -7.78 -34.62 11.99
CA MET A 11 -7.07 -33.62 11.19
C MET A 11 -7.49 -32.19 11.53
N THR A 12 -8.79 -31.95 11.73
CA THR A 12 -9.34 -30.65 12.09
C THR A 12 -8.95 -30.25 13.51
N GLU A 13 -9.00 -31.17 14.47
CA GLU A 13 -8.55 -30.95 15.85
C GLU A 13 -7.05 -30.63 15.90
N ARG A 14 -6.21 -31.38 15.15
CA ARG A 14 -4.78 -31.11 15.06
C ARG A 14 -4.49 -29.74 14.43
N ARG A 15 -5.26 -29.35 13.40
CA ARG A 15 -5.17 -28.01 12.79
C ARG A 15 -5.58 -26.91 13.76
N ARG A 16 -6.66 -27.13 14.52
CA ARG A 16 -7.14 -26.20 15.54
C ARG A 16 -6.11 -26.00 16.65
N ALA A 17 -5.61 -27.08 17.25
CA ALA A 17 -4.58 -27.01 18.29
C ALA A 17 -3.30 -26.33 17.77
N GLY A 18 -2.90 -26.61 16.53
CA GLY A 18 -1.78 -25.92 15.88
C GLY A 18 -2.03 -24.42 15.67
N HIS A 19 -3.25 -24.03 15.30
CA HIS A 19 -3.65 -22.63 15.15
C HIS A 19 -3.69 -21.91 16.50
N GLU A 20 -4.32 -22.48 17.51
CA GLU A 20 -4.39 -21.94 18.88
C GLU A 20 -2.99 -21.74 19.47
N LYS A 21 -2.07 -22.69 19.29
CA LYS A 21 -0.68 -22.56 19.73
C LYS A 21 0.04 -21.40 19.04
N LYS A 22 -0.16 -21.21 17.72
CA LYS A 22 0.43 -20.10 16.97
C LYS A 22 -0.15 -18.76 17.41
N GLN A 23 -1.45 -18.70 17.63
CA GLN A 23 -2.14 -17.49 18.10
C GLN A 23 -1.68 -17.09 19.50
N ALA A 24 -1.56 -18.06 20.43
CA ALA A 24 -1.06 -17.83 21.77
C ALA A 24 0.40 -17.33 21.80
N ALA A 25 1.21 -17.67 20.80
CA ALA A 25 2.58 -17.18 20.69
C ALA A 25 2.69 -15.77 20.07
N ALA A 26 1.65 -15.30 19.36
CA ALA A 26 1.64 -14.01 18.68
C ALA A 26 1.04 -12.92 19.57
N VAL A 27 1.81 -12.46 20.56
CA VAL A 27 1.34 -11.51 21.61
C VAL A 27 1.74 -10.05 21.37
N ASN A 28 2.58 -9.78 20.37
CA ASN A 28 3.11 -8.43 20.13
C ASN A 28 2.22 -7.68 19.15
N GLU A 29 1.80 -6.48 19.54
CA GLU A 29 1.11 -5.52 18.67
C GLU A 29 2.07 -4.37 18.33
N LYS A 30 2.18 -4.05 17.04
CA LYS A 30 2.95 -2.91 16.53
C LYS A 30 2.41 -2.43 15.19
N GLY A 31 2.78 -1.20 14.83
CA GLY A 31 2.66 -0.65 13.49
C GLY A 31 3.51 -1.45 12.50
N LEU A 32 2.95 -1.67 11.31
CA LEU A 32 3.55 -2.52 10.27
C LEU A 32 3.94 -1.68 9.07
N LEU A 33 5.15 -1.89 8.54
CA LEU A 33 5.54 -1.44 7.22
C LEU A 33 5.15 -2.53 6.21
N MET A 34 4.24 -2.21 5.31
CA MET A 34 3.68 -3.12 4.33
C MET A 34 4.05 -2.65 2.93
N VAL A 35 4.49 -3.56 2.07
CA VAL A 35 4.81 -3.25 0.67
C VAL A 35 3.92 -4.08 -0.25
N HIS A 36 3.20 -3.43 -1.15
CA HIS A 36 2.38 -4.06 -2.18
C HIS A 36 3.00 -3.75 -3.55
N THR A 37 3.74 -4.72 -4.07
CA THR A 37 4.55 -4.59 -5.30
C THR A 37 4.11 -5.60 -6.37
N GLY A 38 4.89 -5.72 -7.44
CA GLY A 38 4.65 -6.67 -8.53
C GLY A 38 3.88 -6.09 -9.72
N ASN A 39 3.86 -6.85 -10.81
CA ASN A 39 3.36 -6.38 -12.11
C ASN A 39 1.84 -6.55 -12.29
N GLY A 40 1.18 -7.29 -11.41
CA GLY A 40 -0.25 -7.56 -11.43
C GLY A 40 -1.08 -6.38 -10.93
N LYS A 41 -2.35 -6.39 -11.32
CA LYS A 41 -3.36 -5.48 -10.79
C LYS A 41 -3.66 -5.83 -9.32
N GLY A 42 -3.90 -4.80 -8.51
CA GLY A 42 -4.42 -4.97 -7.15
C GLY A 42 -3.73 -4.14 -6.06
N LYS A 43 -2.56 -3.54 -6.36
CA LYS A 43 -1.67 -2.98 -5.32
C LYS A 43 -2.33 -1.85 -4.55
N SER A 44 -2.75 -0.81 -5.27
CA SER A 44 -3.48 0.33 -4.72
C SER A 44 -4.83 -0.09 -4.14
N THR A 45 -5.60 -0.94 -4.84
CA THR A 45 -6.91 -1.39 -4.36
C THR A 45 -6.83 -2.21 -3.06
N ALA A 46 -5.76 -2.99 -2.86
CA ALA A 46 -5.53 -3.68 -1.60
C ALA A 46 -5.22 -2.70 -0.47
N ALA A 47 -4.38 -1.69 -0.72
CA ALA A 47 -4.11 -0.61 0.24
C ALA A 47 -5.39 0.16 0.59
N PHE A 48 -6.22 0.51 -0.39
CA PHE A 48 -7.51 1.17 -0.15
C PHE A 48 -8.54 0.26 0.54
N GLY A 49 -8.48 -1.06 0.34
CA GLY A 49 -9.25 -2.00 1.14
C GLY A 49 -8.87 -1.95 2.63
N MET A 50 -7.59 -1.72 2.94
CA MET A 50 -7.14 -1.49 4.31
C MET A 50 -7.58 -0.12 4.84
N ALA A 51 -7.56 0.93 4.00
CA ALA A 51 -8.12 2.24 4.34
C ALA A 51 -9.57 2.15 4.83
N VAL A 52 -10.41 1.38 4.13
CA VAL A 52 -11.80 1.14 4.54
C VAL A 52 -11.88 0.51 5.93
N ARG A 53 -10.99 -0.44 6.27
CA ARG A 53 -10.95 -1.05 7.61
C ARG A 53 -10.55 -0.03 8.68
N VAL A 54 -9.50 0.75 8.44
CA VAL A 54 -9.03 1.80 9.36
C VAL A 54 -10.15 2.80 9.64
N LEU A 55 -10.73 3.36 8.58
CA LEU A 55 -11.82 4.34 8.69
C LEU A 55 -13.08 3.73 9.31
N GLY A 56 -13.40 2.46 9.02
CA GLY A 56 -14.52 1.74 9.63
C GLY A 56 -14.38 1.54 11.14
N HIS A 57 -13.16 1.61 11.67
CA HIS A 57 -12.88 1.62 13.11
C HIS A 57 -12.79 3.06 13.69
N GLY A 58 -13.15 4.09 12.92
CA GLY A 58 -13.08 5.48 13.35
C GLY A 58 -11.65 6.02 13.50
N MET A 59 -10.66 5.31 12.95
CA MET A 59 -9.26 5.70 13.03
C MET A 59 -8.90 6.70 11.94
N ARG A 60 -7.83 7.47 12.16
CA ARG A 60 -7.34 8.46 11.20
C ARG A 60 -6.43 7.83 10.16
N LEU A 61 -6.67 8.20 8.90
CA LEU A 61 -5.95 7.73 7.72
C LEU A 61 -5.31 8.91 6.98
N GLY A 62 -4.04 8.76 6.63
CA GLY A 62 -3.35 9.64 5.67
C GLY A 62 -3.13 8.90 4.36
N VAL A 63 -3.34 9.56 3.23
CA VAL A 63 -3.01 9.03 1.90
C VAL A 63 -2.22 10.07 1.12
N VAL A 64 -1.07 9.67 0.62
CA VAL A 64 -0.30 10.42 -0.38
C VAL A 64 -0.20 9.58 -1.64
N GLN A 65 -0.81 10.08 -2.71
CA GLN A 65 -0.75 9.48 -4.04
C GLN A 65 0.31 10.17 -4.90
N PHE A 66 1.36 9.43 -5.25
CA PHE A 66 2.42 9.92 -6.13
C PHE A 66 2.07 9.70 -7.62
N ILE A 67 2.59 10.55 -8.51
CA ILE A 67 2.50 10.45 -10.00
C ILE A 67 1.08 10.66 -10.59
N LYS A 68 0.00 10.47 -9.83
CA LYS A 68 -1.37 10.39 -10.35
C LYS A 68 -2.12 11.73 -10.46
N GLY A 69 -1.53 12.88 -10.16
CA GLY A 69 -2.33 14.09 -9.89
C GLY A 69 -3.19 14.68 -11.04
N ALA A 70 -2.98 14.35 -12.33
CA ALA A 70 -3.95 14.70 -13.39
C ALA A 70 -5.00 13.62 -13.72
N LEU A 71 -4.92 12.45 -13.12
CA LEU A 71 -5.92 11.39 -13.32
C LEU A 71 -6.92 11.41 -12.17
N HIS A 72 -8.17 11.63 -12.51
CA HIS A 72 -9.29 11.41 -11.60
C HIS A 72 -9.26 9.95 -11.11
N THR A 73 -9.35 9.76 -9.80
CA THR A 73 -9.52 8.45 -9.17
C THR A 73 -10.74 8.53 -8.25
N SER A 74 -11.63 7.54 -8.37
CA SER A 74 -12.86 7.53 -7.56
C SER A 74 -12.56 7.33 -6.07
N GLU A 75 -11.45 6.69 -5.73
CA GLU A 75 -11.00 6.51 -4.35
C GLU A 75 -10.65 7.84 -3.68
N ARG A 76 -10.06 8.80 -4.41
CA ARG A 76 -9.76 10.13 -3.89
C ARG A 76 -11.03 10.85 -3.45
N ASP A 77 -12.04 10.89 -4.32
CA ASP A 77 -13.29 11.60 -4.04
C ASP A 77 -14.05 10.94 -2.88
N PHE A 78 -14.13 9.61 -2.89
CA PHE A 78 -14.83 8.87 -1.85
C PHE A 78 -14.13 8.99 -0.50
N LEU A 79 -12.82 8.71 -0.44
CA LEU A 79 -12.07 8.73 0.81
C LEU A 79 -11.85 10.16 1.31
N GLY A 80 -11.58 11.12 0.42
CA GLY A 80 -11.40 12.53 0.78
C GLY A 80 -12.67 13.19 1.34
N ALA A 81 -13.85 12.62 1.12
CA ALA A 81 -15.09 13.08 1.73
C ALA A 81 -15.30 12.55 3.17
N VAL A 82 -14.45 11.63 3.65
CA VAL A 82 -14.53 11.05 4.99
C VAL A 82 -13.74 11.91 5.98
N ALA A 83 -14.39 12.36 7.07
CA ALA A 83 -13.81 13.31 8.04
C ALA A 83 -12.49 12.87 8.72
N HIS A 84 -12.15 11.58 8.69
CA HIS A 84 -10.93 11.02 9.27
C HIS A 84 -9.89 10.59 8.21
N CYS A 85 -10.05 11.04 6.96
CA CYS A 85 -9.12 10.75 5.88
C CYS A 85 -8.54 12.06 5.31
N ASP A 86 -7.23 12.23 5.47
CA ASP A 86 -6.50 13.26 4.74
C ASP A 86 -5.94 12.65 3.46
N PHE A 87 -6.47 13.05 2.30
CA PHE A 87 -6.10 12.50 1.00
C PHE A 87 -5.42 13.56 0.13
N VAL A 88 -4.14 13.35 -0.18
CA VAL A 88 -3.32 14.26 -0.97
C VAL A 88 -2.85 13.56 -2.24
N THR A 89 -3.11 14.19 -3.39
CA THR A 89 -2.63 13.73 -4.70
C THR A 89 -1.56 14.66 -5.23
N MET A 90 -0.47 14.08 -5.71
CA MET A 90 0.70 14.78 -6.23
C MET A 90 0.95 14.41 -7.69
N GLY A 91 1.37 15.39 -8.50
CA GLY A 91 1.68 15.22 -9.92
C GLY A 91 0.80 16.07 -10.83
N ASP A 92 1.31 16.38 -12.02
CA ASP A 92 0.54 16.95 -13.13
C ASP A 92 0.06 15.84 -14.11
N GLY A 93 0.12 14.56 -13.69
CA GLY A 93 -0.18 13.39 -14.52
C GLY A 93 1.02 12.47 -14.71
N TYR A 94 0.89 11.51 -15.65
CA TYR A 94 1.96 10.54 -15.95
C TYR A 94 3.27 11.24 -16.34
N THR A 95 4.37 10.81 -15.73
CA THR A 95 5.76 11.27 -15.99
C THR A 95 6.25 11.06 -17.42
N TRP A 96 5.51 10.32 -18.26
CA TRP A 96 5.79 10.19 -19.69
C TRP A 96 5.33 11.41 -20.52
N ASN A 97 4.43 12.23 -19.97
CA ASN A 97 3.93 13.43 -20.65
C ASN A 97 4.72 14.69 -20.29
N THR A 98 5.34 14.75 -19.10
CA THR A 98 6.24 15.82 -18.69
C THR A 98 7.68 15.46 -19.07
N GLN A 99 8.24 16.13 -20.08
CA GLN A 99 9.66 15.99 -20.44
C GLN A 99 10.61 16.71 -19.47
N ASN A 100 10.19 16.96 -18.22
CA ASN A 100 10.94 17.76 -17.25
C ASN A 100 11.15 16.98 -15.93
N ARG A 101 12.30 16.32 -15.84
CA ARG A 101 12.72 15.56 -14.65
C ARG A 101 12.78 16.41 -13.38
N ASP A 102 13.23 17.66 -13.48
CA ASP A 102 13.34 18.54 -12.30
C ASP A 102 11.96 18.88 -11.72
N ALA A 103 10.95 19.06 -12.58
CA ALA A 103 9.57 19.26 -12.15
C ALA A 103 8.98 18.00 -11.48
N ASP A 104 9.28 16.82 -12.02
CA ASP A 104 8.88 15.54 -11.42
C ASP A 104 9.53 15.36 -10.04
N ILE A 105 10.84 15.66 -9.90
CA ILE A 105 11.56 15.63 -8.62
C ILE A 105 10.93 16.61 -7.62
N ALA A 106 10.68 17.85 -8.04
CA ALA A 106 10.07 18.86 -7.18
C ALA A 106 8.68 18.42 -6.69
N THR A 107 7.90 17.77 -7.55
CA THR A 107 6.57 17.27 -7.19
C THR A 107 6.64 16.07 -6.26
N ALA A 108 7.56 15.14 -6.51
CA ALA A 108 7.83 14.01 -5.63
C ALA A 108 8.28 14.49 -4.24
N ARG A 109 9.13 15.52 -4.16
CA ARG A 109 9.57 16.16 -2.91
C ARG A 109 8.41 16.73 -2.11
N LYS A 110 7.53 17.52 -2.74
CA LYS A 110 6.34 18.05 -2.06
C LYS A 110 5.44 16.93 -1.52
N GLY A 111 5.27 15.84 -2.29
CA GLY A 111 4.49 14.70 -1.83
C GLY A 111 5.13 13.98 -0.66
N TRP A 112 6.45 13.88 -0.70
CA TRP A 112 7.22 13.30 0.39
C TRP A 112 7.18 14.16 1.66
N ASP A 113 7.25 15.49 1.54
CA ASP A 113 7.12 16.39 2.69
C ASP A 113 5.76 16.21 3.39
N GLU A 114 4.69 16.04 2.63
CA GLU A 114 3.36 15.76 3.19
C GLU A 114 3.28 14.36 3.80
N ALA A 115 3.86 13.35 3.15
CA ALA A 115 3.96 12.00 3.71
C ALA A 115 4.72 12.01 5.05
N ARG A 116 5.84 12.71 5.12
CA ARG A 116 6.62 12.89 6.35
C ARG A 116 5.80 13.59 7.43
N ARG A 117 5.12 14.69 7.10
CA ARG A 117 4.22 15.38 8.03
C ARG A 117 3.20 14.42 8.63
N MET A 118 2.56 13.58 7.82
CA MET A 118 1.59 12.59 8.29
C MET A 118 2.25 11.48 9.14
N ILE A 119 3.41 10.98 8.72
CA ILE A 119 4.13 9.90 9.43
C ILE A 119 4.62 10.37 10.80
N GLU A 120 5.15 11.59 10.87
CA GLU A 120 5.84 12.13 12.04
C GLU A 120 4.86 12.78 13.05
N SER A 121 3.62 13.10 12.67
CA SER A 121 2.70 13.83 13.57
C SER A 121 2.16 12.99 14.74
N GLY A 122 2.08 11.67 14.58
CA GLY A 122 1.46 10.77 15.56
C GLY A 122 -0.07 10.77 15.54
N ASP A 123 -0.72 11.52 14.65
CA ASP A 123 -2.19 11.61 14.59
C ASP A 123 -2.84 10.45 13.82
N TYR A 124 -2.09 9.78 12.95
CA TYR A 124 -2.61 8.78 12.03
C TYR A 124 -2.37 7.36 12.55
N GLN A 125 -3.32 6.46 12.33
CA GLN A 125 -3.13 5.03 12.56
C GLN A 125 -2.58 4.33 11.33
N MET A 126 -2.83 4.89 10.14
CA MET A 126 -2.27 4.39 8.89
C MET A 126 -1.92 5.53 7.95
N VAL A 127 -0.78 5.41 7.28
CA VAL A 127 -0.41 6.25 6.13
C VAL A 127 -0.20 5.36 4.89
N ILE A 128 -0.87 5.69 3.79
CA ILE A 128 -0.71 5.01 2.50
C ILE A 128 0.13 5.89 1.57
N LEU A 129 1.23 5.34 1.08
CA LEU A 129 2.15 5.94 0.13
C LEU A 129 1.96 5.25 -1.23
N ASP A 130 0.91 5.65 -1.94
CA ASP A 130 0.50 5.00 -3.19
C ASP A 130 1.43 5.42 -4.34
N GLU A 131 1.97 4.43 -5.06
CA GLU A 131 2.94 4.57 -6.16
C GLU A 131 4.33 5.12 -5.78
N LEU A 132 4.69 5.17 -4.49
CA LEU A 132 6.02 5.59 -4.05
C LEU A 132 7.14 4.72 -4.64
N ASN A 133 6.91 3.41 -4.82
CA ASN A 133 7.93 2.53 -5.41
C ASN A 133 8.36 3.00 -6.80
N THR A 134 7.42 3.55 -7.58
CA THR A 134 7.70 4.09 -8.92
C THR A 134 8.56 5.36 -8.84
N VAL A 135 8.27 6.23 -7.86
CA VAL A 135 9.07 7.44 -7.59
C VAL A 135 10.51 7.08 -7.19
N LEU A 136 10.67 6.08 -6.34
CA LEU A 136 11.98 5.55 -5.92
C LEU A 136 12.72 4.90 -7.09
N LYS A 137 12.01 4.14 -7.94
CA LYS A 137 12.59 3.51 -9.11
C LYS A 137 13.17 4.51 -10.12
N TYR A 138 12.56 5.69 -10.25
CA TYR A 138 13.06 6.78 -11.11
C TYR A 138 14.06 7.70 -10.42
N GLU A 139 14.42 7.42 -9.17
CA GLU A 139 15.36 8.19 -8.36
C GLU A 139 14.92 9.65 -8.19
N TYR A 140 13.62 9.88 -8.06
CA TYR A 140 13.06 11.20 -7.79
C TYR A 140 13.12 11.57 -6.31
N LEU A 141 13.28 10.56 -5.45
CA LEU A 141 13.53 10.69 -4.01
C LEU A 141 14.71 9.79 -3.62
N PRO A 142 15.61 10.25 -2.73
CA PRO A 142 16.66 9.41 -2.18
C PRO A 142 16.07 8.29 -1.32
N LEU A 143 16.46 7.05 -1.61
CA LEU A 143 15.96 5.87 -0.90
C LEU A 143 16.32 5.91 0.60
N ASP A 144 17.55 6.31 0.94
CA ASP A 144 18.03 6.34 2.33
C ASP A 144 17.20 7.29 3.21
N GLU A 145 16.75 8.42 2.64
CA GLU A 145 15.87 9.37 3.34
C GLU A 145 14.50 8.76 3.64
N VAL A 146 13.95 8.00 2.68
CA VAL A 146 12.68 7.29 2.85
C VAL A 146 12.82 6.20 3.92
N LEU A 147 13.88 5.39 3.85
CA LEU A 147 14.13 4.33 4.83
C LEU A 147 14.35 4.90 6.24
N ALA A 148 15.09 5.99 6.38
CA ALA A 148 15.31 6.64 7.67
C ALA A 148 13.99 7.12 8.31
N THR A 149 13.13 7.76 7.52
CA THR A 149 11.80 8.22 7.98
C THR A 149 10.93 7.03 8.39
N LEU A 150 10.87 5.99 7.56
CA LEU A 150 10.05 4.81 7.85
C LEU A 150 10.55 4.05 9.07
N ALA A 151 11.87 3.99 9.31
CA ALA A 151 12.46 3.38 10.48
C ALA A 151 12.17 4.18 11.77
N ALA A 152 12.13 5.51 11.67
CA ALA A 152 11.89 6.40 12.80
C ALA A 152 10.40 6.64 13.12
N ARG A 153 9.48 6.11 12.31
CA ARG A 153 8.03 6.31 12.48
C ARG A 153 7.53 5.87 13.87
N PRO A 154 6.40 6.42 14.37
CA PRO A 154 5.78 5.95 15.60
C PRO A 154 5.54 4.44 15.58
N ALA A 155 5.85 3.76 16.70
CA ALA A 155 5.83 2.30 16.78
C ALA A 155 4.44 1.68 16.55
N SER A 156 3.36 2.45 16.66
CA SER A 156 1.97 2.04 16.41
C SER A 156 1.49 2.36 14.99
N LEU A 157 2.22 3.17 14.22
CA LEU A 157 1.78 3.61 12.89
C LEU A 157 1.97 2.51 11.84
N HIS A 158 0.88 2.17 11.15
CA HIS A 158 0.94 1.36 9.94
C HIS A 158 1.32 2.23 8.74
N VAL A 159 2.21 1.73 7.88
CA VAL A 159 2.53 2.37 6.60
C VAL A 159 2.37 1.35 5.49
N VAL A 160 1.62 1.69 4.45
CA VAL A 160 1.47 0.86 3.24
C VAL A 160 2.12 1.57 2.06
N VAL A 161 3.13 0.95 1.46
CA VAL A 161 3.80 1.44 0.26
C VAL A 161 3.36 0.62 -0.94
N THR A 162 2.96 1.28 -2.03
CA THR A 162 2.54 0.60 -3.25
C THR A 162 3.38 1.01 -4.45
N GLY A 163 3.20 0.26 -5.54
CA GLY A 163 3.76 0.55 -6.85
C GLY A 163 4.64 -0.59 -7.35
N ARG A 164 4.99 -0.55 -8.62
CA ARG A 164 5.88 -1.57 -9.21
C ARG A 164 7.32 -1.34 -8.76
N HIS A 165 8.15 -2.38 -8.82
CA HIS A 165 9.60 -2.27 -8.63
C HIS A 165 10.02 -1.69 -7.26
N ALA A 166 9.39 -2.14 -6.18
CA ALA A 166 9.87 -1.85 -4.82
C ALA A 166 11.39 -2.12 -4.72
N PRO A 167 12.20 -1.17 -4.22
CA PRO A 167 13.63 -1.39 -4.00
C PRO A 167 13.88 -2.51 -2.99
N ASP A 168 14.94 -3.29 -3.18
CA ASP A 168 15.27 -4.42 -2.30
C ASP A 168 15.43 -3.99 -0.84
N ALA A 169 16.10 -2.87 -0.58
CA ALA A 169 16.25 -2.36 0.78
C ALA A 169 14.91 -1.97 1.45
N LEU A 170 13.89 -1.58 0.67
CA LEU A 170 12.55 -1.32 1.19
C LEU A 170 11.80 -2.63 1.47
N ILE A 171 12.01 -3.65 0.64
CA ILE A 171 11.49 -5.01 0.86
C ILE A 171 12.07 -5.58 2.16
N ASP A 172 13.39 -5.46 2.35
CA ASP A 172 14.10 -5.95 3.52
C ASP A 172 13.66 -5.25 4.82
N ALA A 173 13.34 -3.95 4.73
CA ALA A 173 12.86 -3.17 5.87
C ALA A 173 11.38 -3.46 6.22
N ALA A 174 10.60 -4.05 5.32
CA ALA A 174 9.17 -4.22 5.49
C ALA A 174 8.81 -5.43 6.37
N ASP A 175 7.77 -5.27 7.18
CA ASP A 175 7.20 -6.34 8.01
C ASP A 175 6.37 -7.32 7.17
N LEU A 176 5.78 -6.84 6.07
CA LEU A 176 4.97 -7.65 5.16
C LEU A 176 5.18 -7.17 3.73
N VAL A 177 5.47 -8.11 2.84
CA VAL A 177 5.60 -7.85 1.41
C VAL A 177 4.67 -8.77 0.63
N THR A 178 3.83 -8.18 -0.20
CA THR A 178 2.97 -8.90 -1.15
C THR A 178 3.39 -8.54 -2.56
N GLU A 179 3.87 -9.54 -3.31
CA GLU A 179 4.09 -9.42 -4.75
C GLU A 179 2.83 -9.85 -5.51
N MET A 180 2.16 -8.89 -6.14
CA MET A 180 1.05 -9.17 -7.03
C MET A 180 1.60 -9.62 -8.38
N ARG A 181 1.70 -10.94 -8.56
CA ARG A 181 2.13 -11.53 -9.82
C ARG A 181 1.01 -11.46 -10.85
N LEU A 182 1.34 -11.02 -12.07
CA LEU A 182 0.41 -11.03 -13.19
C LEU A 182 0.28 -12.46 -13.74
N VAL A 183 -0.80 -13.15 -13.38
CA VAL A 183 -1.12 -14.49 -13.94
C VAL A 183 -1.86 -14.36 -15.27
N LYS A 184 -2.80 -13.42 -15.36
CA LYS A 184 -3.58 -13.11 -16.57
C LYS A 184 -4.04 -11.65 -16.52
N HIS A 185 -4.09 -10.95 -17.65
CA HIS A 185 -4.69 -9.61 -17.74
C HIS A 185 -5.56 -9.47 -18.99
N PRO A 186 -6.80 -8.95 -18.89
CA PRO A 186 -7.71 -8.86 -20.03
C PRO A 186 -7.22 -7.84 -21.08
N TYR A 187 -6.46 -6.83 -20.69
CA TYR A 187 -5.93 -5.83 -21.63
C TYR A 187 -5.12 -6.42 -22.79
N LYS A 188 -4.04 -7.18 -22.51
CA LYS A 188 -3.14 -7.68 -23.56
C LYS A 188 -3.70 -8.91 -24.28
N GLU A 189 -4.33 -9.82 -23.53
CA GLU A 189 -4.76 -11.12 -24.07
C GLU A 189 -6.15 -11.09 -24.71
N GLN A 190 -7.00 -10.15 -24.29
CA GLN A 190 -8.40 -10.06 -24.75
C GLN A 190 -8.72 -8.70 -25.40
N GLY A 191 -7.80 -7.73 -25.38
CA GLY A 191 -8.01 -6.39 -25.94
C GLY A 191 -9.01 -5.54 -25.16
N VAL A 192 -9.33 -5.90 -23.92
CA VAL A 192 -10.33 -5.19 -23.11
C VAL A 192 -9.71 -3.90 -22.55
N LYS A 193 -10.30 -2.76 -22.91
CA LYS A 193 -9.90 -1.43 -22.39
C LYS A 193 -10.19 -1.29 -20.89
N ALA A 194 -9.53 -0.34 -20.25
CA ALA A 194 -9.83 0.07 -18.87
C ALA A 194 -11.30 0.50 -18.73
N GLN A 195 -11.95 0.10 -17.63
CA GLN A 195 -13.36 0.32 -17.34
C GLN A 195 -13.54 1.04 -16.01
N ARG A 196 -14.53 1.95 -15.98
CA ARG A 196 -14.94 2.63 -14.75
C ARG A 196 -15.47 1.61 -13.73
N GLY A 197 -15.03 1.73 -12.48
CA GLY A 197 -15.36 0.81 -11.38
C GLY A 197 -14.50 -0.46 -11.35
N VAL A 198 -13.59 -0.64 -12.32
CA VAL A 198 -12.64 -1.76 -12.36
C VAL A 198 -11.22 -1.22 -12.33
N GLU A 199 -10.83 -0.37 -13.28
CA GLU A 199 -9.49 0.23 -13.38
C GLU A 199 -9.38 1.61 -12.73
N PHE A 200 -10.46 2.39 -12.76
CA PHE A 200 -10.56 3.75 -12.21
C PHE A 200 -12.00 4.09 -11.79
#